data_AF-A0A8J7U6G2-F1
#
_entry.id   AF-A0A8J7U6G2-F1
#
_cell.length_a   1.000
_cell.length_b   1.000
_cell.length_c   1.000
_cell.angle_alpha   90.00
_cell.angle_beta   90.00
_cell.angle_gamma   90.00
#
_symmetry.space_group_name_H-M   'P 1'
#
loop_
_entity.id
_entity.type
_entity.pdbx_description
1 polymer ?
#
loop_
_entity_poly.entity_id
_entity_poly.type
_entity_poly.pdbx_seq_one_letter_code
_entity_poly.pdbx_strand_id
1 'polypeptide(L)'
;MGPTDFFLLRLDWEVLKPILRVPHFQGMLWSALFRHAYNPWLKNGESFHHTGLVLEPADFGVAEYAPGDRIALGLLVPVPEAERLFQVLSGLDQAPGIHGQFAPGHTVRLRHITCRFSGAPWPGPNTQPLGLADLRPLVEHYRQEEELKLWFHAPLRLTKPPHCKNGGRYCGPTFFQEHPLADAHLTRALGLEAGVTLVREACHGLWLDTAYGRGTQKIIGGFCGVLTMRRPASDTDLLRLITASFSGIGKNRGFGLGVFNLEKRDHLLDLVPLIKQRPLLSALLDCDGLGTTLETLFDEDIWLDGITSVDLHLAGNSTLDNLCAAVQEGRYRPGEGTMSHDDEADGREGGIPFGEGVDRLLQKRAVALLAPGINPFLSESCFAFRKGFGRPRALTTLRAAIASGYRYGITAEIDTLFGAVDRPRLWSLLRTLFPREPLLDLLACWLAPKPGEQGLPRNNPLSPILSNLYLEAFETRLQRRGLKLIRYASTMVVLCRKPLPAGRLQTWIAEALKPLKLTLAENKTQTIHPGRELVFLGRPIINGHGGERCNQPDVVRC
;
A
#
# COMPACT_ATOMS: atom_id res chain seq x y z
N MET A 1 22.54 -20.69 4.49
CA MET A 1 23.83 -19.99 4.33
C MET A 1 24.20 -19.47 5.69
N GLY A 2 25.40 -19.79 6.17
CA GLY A 2 25.91 -19.17 7.41
C GLY A 2 25.99 -17.65 7.23
N PRO A 3 26.06 -16.88 8.32
CA PRO A 3 26.17 -15.44 8.23
C PRO A 3 27.54 -15.08 7.65
N THR A 4 27.53 -14.67 6.39
CA THR A 4 28.66 -14.03 5.72
C THR A 4 28.44 -12.53 5.78
N ASP A 5 29.50 -11.76 6.01
CA ASP A 5 29.44 -10.31 5.95
C ASP A 5 28.88 -9.83 4.60
N PHE A 6 28.16 -8.72 4.62
CA PHE A 6 27.50 -8.19 3.44
C PHE A 6 27.54 -6.67 3.40
N PHE A 7 27.64 -6.08 2.20
CA PHE A 7 27.41 -4.67 2.01
C PHE A 7 25.92 -4.37 1.93
N LEU A 8 25.49 -3.30 2.58
CA LEU A 8 24.19 -2.68 2.37
C LEU A 8 24.40 -1.47 1.47
N LEU A 9 24.12 -1.58 0.19
CA LEU A 9 24.32 -0.50 -0.78
C LEU A 9 23.03 0.25 -1.03
N ARG A 10 23.12 1.56 -1.20
CA ARG A 10 22.09 2.43 -1.78
C ARG A 10 22.57 2.87 -3.15
N LEU A 11 21.81 2.54 -4.17
CA LEU A 11 22.04 2.96 -5.55
C LEU A 11 21.07 4.10 -5.86
N ASP A 12 21.61 5.26 -6.20
CA ASP A 12 20.85 6.43 -6.60
C ASP A 12 20.81 6.54 -8.12
N TRP A 13 19.60 6.50 -8.67
CA TRP A 13 19.32 6.52 -10.09
C TRP A 13 18.66 7.85 -10.48
N GLU A 14 18.95 8.31 -11.69
CA GLU A 14 18.23 9.42 -12.33
C GLU A 14 17.33 8.88 -13.43
N VAL A 15 16.12 9.42 -13.51
CA VAL A 15 15.16 9.13 -14.57
C VAL A 15 15.46 10.00 -15.79
N LEU A 16 15.72 9.37 -16.93
CA LEU A 16 16.09 10.05 -18.18
C LEU A 16 14.87 10.33 -19.08
N LYS A 17 13.82 9.51 -18.96
CA LYS A 17 12.59 9.58 -19.77
C LYS A 17 11.39 9.24 -18.90
N PRO A 18 10.16 9.70 -19.25
CA PRO A 18 8.97 9.36 -18.49
C PRO A 18 8.80 7.85 -18.33
N ILE A 19 8.53 7.40 -17.10
CA ILE A 19 8.25 6.01 -16.78
C ILE A 19 6.84 5.96 -16.22
N LEU A 20 5.96 5.21 -16.86
CA LEU A 20 4.53 5.15 -16.51
C LEU A 20 4.11 3.74 -16.12
N ARG A 21 3.03 3.62 -15.35
CA ARG A 21 2.40 2.34 -14.97
C ARG A 21 3.34 1.42 -14.19
N VAL A 22 4.12 1.99 -13.29
CA VAL A 22 4.99 1.26 -12.38
C VAL A 22 4.11 0.55 -11.33
N PRO A 23 4.32 -0.76 -11.07
CA PRO A 23 3.57 -1.45 -10.04
C PRO A 23 3.94 -0.93 -8.64
N HIS A 24 3.00 -1.06 -7.69
CA HIS A 24 3.21 -0.62 -6.30
C HIS A 24 4.51 -1.16 -5.69
N PHE A 25 4.82 -2.44 -5.95
CA PHE A 25 6.12 -3.04 -5.62
C PHE A 25 6.99 -3.19 -6.86
N GLN A 26 8.13 -2.52 -6.87
CA GLN A 26 8.99 -2.37 -8.04
C GLN A 26 10.08 -3.44 -8.18
N GLY A 27 10.28 -4.30 -7.16
CA GLY A 27 11.41 -5.22 -7.10
C GLY A 27 11.50 -6.19 -8.29
N MET A 28 10.38 -6.50 -8.94
CA MET A 28 10.36 -7.31 -10.16
C MET A 28 11.01 -6.62 -11.36
N LEU A 29 10.85 -5.30 -11.48
CA LEU A 29 11.44 -4.50 -12.55
C LEU A 29 12.95 -4.39 -12.35
N TRP A 30 13.36 -4.06 -11.12
CA TRP A 30 14.78 -4.03 -10.74
C TRP A 30 15.44 -5.39 -10.92
N SER A 31 14.79 -6.48 -10.49
CA SER A 31 15.33 -7.81 -10.71
C SER A 31 15.42 -8.19 -12.19
N ALA A 32 14.51 -7.74 -13.05
CA ALA A 32 14.64 -7.97 -14.48
C ALA A 32 15.90 -7.30 -15.04
N LEU A 33 16.18 -6.05 -14.64
CA LEU A 33 17.41 -5.34 -14.98
C LEU A 33 18.64 -6.13 -14.50
N PHE A 34 18.73 -6.42 -13.20
CA PHE A 34 19.90 -7.09 -12.63
C PHE A 34 20.12 -8.49 -13.19
N ARG A 35 19.05 -9.26 -13.42
CA ARG A 35 19.16 -10.59 -14.05
C ARG A 35 19.75 -10.51 -15.45
N HIS A 36 19.33 -9.55 -16.26
CA HIS A 36 19.88 -9.38 -17.60
C HIS A 36 21.33 -8.89 -17.56
N ALA A 37 21.62 -7.91 -16.70
CA ALA A 37 22.96 -7.38 -16.51
C ALA A 37 23.96 -8.44 -16.01
N TYR A 38 23.51 -9.35 -15.14
CA TYR A 38 24.34 -10.45 -14.62
C TYR A 38 24.48 -11.62 -15.59
N ASN A 39 23.55 -11.81 -16.53
CA ASN A 39 23.51 -13.01 -17.36
C ASN A 39 24.86 -13.34 -18.06
N PRO A 40 25.64 -12.36 -18.58
CA PRO A 40 26.96 -12.63 -19.15
C PRO A 40 28.03 -13.09 -18.14
N TRP A 41 27.81 -12.85 -16.84
CA TRP A 41 28.75 -13.11 -15.74
C TRP A 41 28.44 -14.38 -14.96
N LEU A 42 27.31 -15.03 -15.24
CA LEU A 42 26.89 -16.27 -14.58
C LEU A 42 27.58 -17.48 -15.21
N LYS A 43 28.03 -18.42 -14.37
CA LYS A 43 28.58 -19.70 -14.85
C LYS A 43 27.47 -20.62 -15.37
N ASN A 44 27.83 -21.64 -16.15
CA ASN A 44 26.87 -22.65 -16.62
C ASN A 44 26.11 -23.29 -15.44
N GLY A 45 24.78 -23.23 -15.49
CA GLY A 45 23.90 -23.75 -14.44
C GLY A 45 23.71 -22.79 -13.23
N GLU A 46 24.48 -21.71 -13.16
CA GLU A 46 24.26 -20.63 -12.20
C GLU A 46 23.06 -19.78 -12.64
N SER A 47 22.42 -19.13 -11.67
CA SER A 47 21.29 -18.25 -11.90
C SER A 47 21.45 -17.07 -10.96
N PHE A 48 20.83 -15.94 -11.27
CA PHE A 48 20.89 -14.76 -10.42
C PHE A 48 20.51 -15.04 -8.95
N HIS A 49 19.64 -16.02 -8.68
CA HIS A 49 19.27 -16.38 -7.31
C HIS A 49 20.41 -16.99 -6.48
N HIS A 50 21.44 -17.55 -7.13
CA HIS A 50 22.61 -18.12 -6.47
C HIS A 50 23.60 -17.05 -5.97
N THR A 51 23.53 -15.82 -6.51
CA THR A 51 24.40 -14.69 -6.10
C THR A 51 24.18 -14.24 -4.66
N GLY A 52 23.02 -14.54 -4.07
CA GLY A 52 22.65 -14.08 -2.74
C GLY A 52 22.26 -12.59 -2.68
N LEU A 53 22.22 -11.88 -3.82
CA LEU A 53 21.76 -10.50 -3.88
C LEU A 53 20.29 -10.37 -3.48
N VAL A 54 19.98 -9.35 -2.69
CA VAL A 54 18.61 -9.04 -2.27
C VAL A 54 18.32 -7.56 -2.55
N LEU A 55 17.24 -7.31 -3.30
CA LEU A 55 16.78 -5.97 -3.64
C LEU A 55 15.89 -5.42 -2.52
N GLU A 56 16.06 -4.16 -2.18
CA GLU A 56 15.21 -3.44 -1.23
C GLU A 56 14.75 -2.12 -1.91
N PRO A 57 13.65 -2.14 -2.69
CA PRO A 57 13.11 -0.91 -3.28
C PRO A 57 12.67 0.07 -2.18
N ALA A 58 12.86 1.38 -2.38
CA ALA A 58 12.38 2.42 -1.45
C ALA A 58 11.04 3.04 -1.89
N ASP A 59 10.79 3.10 -3.19
CA ASP A 59 9.69 3.84 -3.80
C ASP A 59 8.41 3.00 -3.93
N PHE A 60 7.83 2.62 -2.79
CA PHE A 60 6.54 1.93 -2.79
C PHE A 60 5.40 2.89 -3.16
N GLY A 61 4.48 2.40 -4.00
CA GLY A 61 3.29 3.14 -4.42
C GLY A 61 3.52 4.27 -5.42
N VAL A 62 4.73 4.40 -5.99
CA VAL A 62 5.02 5.34 -7.07
C VAL A 62 4.63 4.70 -8.40
N ALA A 63 3.62 5.27 -9.07
CA ALA A 63 3.08 4.74 -10.32
C ALA A 63 3.76 5.33 -11.57
N GLU A 64 4.43 6.47 -11.43
CA GLU A 64 5.04 7.20 -12.52
C GLU A 64 6.23 8.05 -12.08
N TYR A 65 7.14 8.30 -13.01
CA TYR A 65 8.32 9.15 -12.85
C TYR A 65 8.47 10.10 -14.02
N ALA A 66 8.83 11.33 -13.73
CA ALA A 66 9.21 12.35 -14.70
C ALA A 66 10.73 12.36 -14.94
N PRO A 67 11.19 12.86 -16.11
CA PRO A 67 12.62 13.11 -16.33
C PRO A 67 13.21 14.01 -15.22
N GLY A 68 14.38 13.64 -14.72
CA GLY A 68 15.05 14.33 -13.61
C GLY A 68 14.67 13.81 -12.22
N ASP A 69 13.58 13.04 -12.09
CA ASP A 69 13.27 12.37 -10.81
C ASP A 69 14.42 11.44 -10.42
N ARG A 70 14.63 11.28 -9.11
CA ARG A 70 15.61 10.34 -8.55
C ARG A 70 14.92 9.11 -7.99
N ILE A 71 15.59 7.96 -8.05
CA ILE A 71 15.11 6.72 -7.45
C ILE A 71 16.21 6.14 -6.57
N ALA A 72 15.88 5.77 -5.34
CA ALA A 72 16.79 5.05 -4.46
C ALA A 72 16.45 3.56 -4.44
N LEU A 73 17.46 2.72 -4.66
CA LEU A 73 17.35 1.27 -4.57
C LEU A 73 18.35 0.73 -3.55
N GLY A 74 17.87 0.00 -2.55
CA GLY A 74 18.71 -0.77 -1.65
C GLY A 74 19.14 -2.09 -2.30
N LEU A 75 20.36 -2.51 -2.02
CA LEU A 75 20.90 -3.79 -2.47
C LEU A 75 21.78 -4.39 -1.35
N LEU A 76 21.40 -5.57 -0.87
CA LEU A 76 22.29 -6.39 -0.06
C LEU A 76 23.21 -7.19 -0.96
N VAL A 77 24.51 -7.13 -0.67
CA VAL A 77 25.56 -7.76 -1.45
C VAL A 77 26.45 -8.60 -0.54
N PRO A 78 26.43 -9.94 -0.65
CA PRO A 78 27.43 -10.75 0.05
C PRO A 78 28.83 -10.32 -0.35
N VAL A 79 29.76 -10.19 0.61
CA VAL A 79 31.14 -9.74 0.33
C VAL A 79 31.81 -10.50 -0.84
N PRO A 80 31.67 -11.84 -0.97
CA PRO A 80 32.23 -12.57 -2.11
C PRO A 80 31.69 -12.17 -3.49
N GLU A 81 30.53 -11.52 -3.57
CA GLU A 81 29.89 -11.10 -4.83
C GLU A 81 30.22 -9.63 -5.18
N ALA A 82 30.87 -8.90 -4.29
CA ALA A 82 31.09 -7.45 -4.42
C ALA A 82 31.91 -7.07 -5.67
N GLU A 83 32.99 -7.79 -5.96
CA GLU A 83 33.84 -7.54 -7.13
C GLU A 83 33.08 -7.80 -8.43
N ARG A 84 32.33 -8.91 -8.51
CA ARG A 84 31.52 -9.24 -9.68
C ARG A 84 30.43 -8.19 -9.90
N LEU A 85 29.77 -7.74 -8.83
CA LEU A 85 28.80 -6.66 -8.92
C LEU A 85 29.40 -5.37 -9.46
N PHE A 86 30.60 -5.00 -9.00
CA PHE A 86 31.27 -3.80 -9.48
C PHE A 86 31.48 -3.86 -11.00
N GLN A 87 31.99 -4.98 -11.51
CA GLN A 87 32.20 -5.19 -12.94
C GLN A 87 30.88 -5.11 -13.74
N VAL A 88 29.80 -5.69 -13.22
CA VAL A 88 28.45 -5.60 -13.83
C VAL A 88 27.98 -4.15 -13.89
N LEU A 89 28.15 -3.38 -12.81
CA LEU A 89 27.65 -2.00 -12.73
C LEU A 89 28.48 -1.02 -13.56
N SER A 90 29.80 -1.22 -13.70
CA SER A 90 30.66 -0.35 -14.51
C SER A 90 30.28 -0.32 -16.00
N GLY A 91 29.72 -1.42 -16.53
CA GLY A 91 29.28 -1.53 -17.93
C GLY A 91 27.77 -1.32 -18.14
N LEU A 92 27.02 -0.97 -17.10
CA LEU A 92 25.56 -1.14 -17.09
C LEU A 92 24.83 -0.27 -18.11
N ASP A 93 25.23 0.99 -18.25
CA ASP A 93 24.61 1.96 -19.17
C ASP A 93 24.85 1.59 -20.65
N GLN A 94 25.85 0.75 -20.94
CA GLN A 94 26.21 0.32 -22.30
C GLN A 94 25.77 -1.13 -22.59
N ALA A 95 25.17 -1.82 -21.61
CA ALA A 95 24.80 -3.23 -21.73
C ALA A 95 23.66 -3.40 -22.76
N PRO A 96 23.91 -4.11 -23.89
CA PRO A 96 22.91 -4.24 -24.93
C PRO A 96 21.73 -5.13 -24.50
N GLY A 97 20.53 -4.79 -24.99
CA GLY A 97 19.35 -5.64 -24.86
C GLY A 97 18.61 -5.57 -23.52
N ILE A 98 18.99 -4.68 -22.59
CA ILE A 98 18.16 -4.41 -21.41
C ILE A 98 16.99 -3.51 -21.84
N HIS A 99 15.79 -4.07 -21.82
CA HIS A 99 14.56 -3.34 -22.14
C HIS A 99 13.58 -3.37 -20.97
N GLY A 100 12.75 -2.34 -20.84
CA GLY A 100 11.72 -2.28 -19.80
C GLY A 100 11.51 -0.86 -19.28
N GLN A 101 10.79 -0.74 -18.18
CA GLN A 101 10.58 0.54 -17.49
C GLN A 101 11.87 1.09 -16.89
N PHE A 102 12.73 0.22 -16.36
CA PHE A 102 14.06 0.57 -15.83
C PHE A 102 15.15 0.00 -16.76
N ALA A 103 15.33 0.64 -17.92
CA ALA A 103 16.39 0.33 -18.86
C ALA A 103 17.57 1.30 -18.64
N PRO A 104 18.73 0.82 -18.18
CA PRO A 104 19.95 1.62 -18.03
C PRO A 104 20.33 2.36 -19.32
N GLY A 105 20.86 3.58 -19.20
CA GLY A 105 21.23 4.44 -20.33
C GLY A 105 20.05 4.97 -21.17
N HIS A 106 18.82 4.48 -20.96
CA HIS A 106 17.66 4.82 -21.78
C HIS A 106 16.53 5.50 -21.00
N THR A 107 16.06 4.86 -19.91
CA THR A 107 15.01 5.40 -19.04
C THR A 107 15.53 5.74 -17.66
N VAL A 108 16.58 5.06 -17.20
CA VAL A 108 17.26 5.36 -15.94
C VAL A 108 18.78 5.35 -16.12
N ARG A 109 19.50 6.08 -15.27
CA ARG A 109 20.97 6.07 -15.20
C ARG A 109 21.43 5.99 -13.76
N LEU A 110 22.35 5.07 -13.48
CA LEU A 110 22.99 4.99 -12.17
C LEU A 110 23.93 6.19 -11.98
N ARG A 111 23.81 6.92 -10.86
CA ARG A 111 24.62 8.11 -10.57
C ARG A 111 25.62 7.86 -9.45
N HIS A 112 25.13 7.36 -8.32
CA HIS A 112 25.94 7.17 -7.13
C HIS A 112 25.62 5.83 -6.47
N ILE A 113 26.62 5.26 -5.82
CA ILE A 113 26.47 4.11 -4.95
C ILE A 113 27.10 4.46 -3.61
N THR A 114 26.33 4.29 -2.54
CA THR A 114 26.75 4.58 -1.18
C THR A 114 26.58 3.34 -0.33
N CYS A 115 27.60 2.98 0.45
CA CYS A 115 27.42 1.98 1.50
C CYS A 115 26.64 2.59 2.65
N ARG A 116 25.48 2.02 2.96
CA ARG A 116 24.57 2.51 3.99
C ARG A 116 25.13 2.36 5.40
N PHE A 117 26.01 1.40 5.63
CA PHE A 117 26.58 1.17 6.96
C PHE A 117 27.74 2.13 7.26
N SER A 118 28.62 2.40 6.29
CA SER A 118 29.77 3.30 6.48
C SER A 118 29.53 4.74 6.02
N GLY A 119 28.46 5.01 5.28
CA GLY A 119 28.20 6.31 4.65
C GLY A 119 29.13 6.64 3.47
N ALA A 120 30.12 5.80 3.17
CA ALA A 120 31.12 6.05 2.15
C ALA A 120 30.63 5.67 0.73
N PRO A 121 31.11 6.35 -0.32
CA PRO A 121 30.95 5.90 -1.70
C PRO A 121 31.44 4.48 -1.90
N TRP A 122 30.77 3.70 -2.76
CA TRP A 122 31.15 2.33 -3.09
C TRP A 122 31.40 2.14 -4.59
N PRO A 123 32.45 1.38 -4.97
CA PRO A 123 33.52 0.91 -4.12
C PRO A 123 34.44 2.07 -3.69
N GLY A 124 35.00 1.99 -2.49
CA GLY A 124 35.90 3.01 -1.98
C GLY A 124 36.73 2.50 -0.80
N PRO A 125 37.84 3.18 -0.47
CA PRO A 125 38.75 2.75 0.59
C PRO A 125 38.10 2.77 1.99
N ASN A 126 37.07 3.60 2.18
CA ASN A 126 36.38 3.75 3.46
C ASN A 126 35.09 2.92 3.55
N THR A 127 34.80 2.07 2.55
CA THR A 127 33.60 1.26 2.57
C THR A 127 33.76 0.06 3.50
N GLN A 128 32.83 -0.11 4.44
CA GLN A 128 32.81 -1.27 5.34
C GLN A 128 31.57 -2.15 5.10
N PRO A 129 31.71 -3.49 5.05
CA PRO A 129 30.59 -4.39 5.10
C PRO A 129 30.02 -4.45 6.52
N LEU A 130 28.76 -4.87 6.64
CA LEU A 130 28.12 -5.15 7.92
C LEU A 130 28.32 -6.63 8.25
N GLY A 131 28.89 -6.90 9.42
CA GLY A 131 29.14 -8.24 9.95
C GLY A 131 28.26 -8.59 11.14
N LEU A 132 28.44 -9.82 11.65
CA LEU A 132 27.67 -10.30 12.81
C LEU A 132 27.91 -9.49 14.09
N ALA A 133 29.14 -9.04 14.32
CA ALA A 133 29.51 -8.30 15.52
C ALA A 133 28.76 -6.96 15.59
N ASP A 134 28.49 -6.35 14.45
CA ASP A 134 27.78 -5.07 14.31
C ASP A 134 26.29 -5.19 14.64
N LEU A 135 25.74 -6.40 14.67
CA LEU A 135 24.34 -6.65 15.02
C LEU A 135 24.09 -6.71 16.53
N ARG A 136 25.14 -6.69 17.36
CA ARG A 136 25.01 -6.77 18.83
C ARG A 136 24.08 -5.71 19.43
N PRO A 137 24.14 -4.42 19.04
CA PRO A 137 23.23 -3.39 19.56
C PRO A 137 21.75 -3.71 19.27
N LEU A 138 21.45 -4.33 18.12
CA LEU A 138 20.09 -4.76 17.80
C LEU A 138 19.63 -5.90 18.70
N VAL A 139 20.49 -6.90 18.94
CA VAL A 139 20.19 -8.01 19.84
C VAL A 139 19.93 -7.47 21.26
N GLU A 140 20.78 -6.59 21.75
CA GLU A 140 20.64 -5.97 23.08
C GLU A 140 19.35 -5.17 23.21
N HIS A 141 19.01 -4.37 22.20
CA HIS A 141 17.77 -3.58 22.17
C HIS A 141 16.52 -4.48 22.15
N TYR A 142 16.43 -5.37 21.15
CA TYR A 142 15.24 -6.21 20.98
C TYR A 142 15.10 -7.28 22.07
N ARG A 143 16.16 -7.55 22.87
CA ARG A 143 16.05 -8.39 24.07
C ARG A 143 15.10 -7.79 25.10
N GLN A 144 15.00 -6.46 25.16
CA GLN A 144 14.17 -5.73 26.12
C GLN A 144 12.72 -5.53 25.67
N GLU A 145 12.42 -5.82 24.40
CA GLU A 145 11.08 -5.70 23.86
C GLU A 145 10.25 -6.96 24.16
N GLU A 146 8.99 -6.80 24.55
CA GLU A 146 8.09 -7.94 24.75
C GLU A 146 7.56 -8.51 23.43
N GLU A 147 7.34 -7.61 22.47
CA GLU A 147 6.76 -7.89 21.17
C GLU A 147 7.58 -7.24 20.06
N LEU A 148 7.74 -7.94 18.94
CA LEU A 148 8.44 -7.46 17.77
C LEU A 148 7.47 -7.34 16.59
N LYS A 149 7.57 -6.22 15.88
CA LYS A 149 6.77 -5.94 14.67
C LYS A 149 7.62 -6.10 13.42
N LEU A 150 7.22 -7.02 12.55
CA LEU A 150 7.86 -7.30 11.28
C LEU A 150 7.04 -6.64 10.16
N TRP A 151 7.58 -5.58 9.58
CA TRP A 151 6.92 -4.79 8.54
C TRP A 151 7.31 -5.28 7.14
N PHE A 152 6.40 -5.99 6.48
CA PHE A 152 6.54 -6.47 5.11
C PHE A 152 5.95 -5.46 4.12
N HIS A 153 6.77 -4.51 3.68
CA HIS A 153 6.40 -3.59 2.59
C HIS A 153 6.45 -4.31 1.23
N ALA A 154 7.36 -5.29 1.09
CA ALA A 154 7.44 -6.18 -0.06
C ALA A 154 6.65 -7.47 0.16
N PRO A 155 6.05 -8.07 -0.89
CA PRO A 155 5.23 -9.26 -0.73
C PRO A 155 5.98 -10.46 -0.13
N LEU A 156 5.48 -10.98 0.98
CA LEU A 156 5.91 -12.24 1.60
C LEU A 156 5.23 -13.44 0.92
N ARG A 157 6.05 -14.36 0.38
CA ARG A 157 5.57 -15.56 -0.31
C ARG A 157 5.93 -16.83 0.45
N LEU A 158 5.09 -17.16 1.42
CA LEU A 158 5.14 -18.45 2.13
C LEU A 158 4.13 -19.43 1.56
N THR A 159 4.58 -20.64 1.24
CA THR A 159 3.68 -21.70 0.74
C THR A 159 2.81 -22.24 1.87
N LYS A 160 1.53 -22.48 1.56
CA LYS A 160 0.60 -23.13 2.48
C LYS A 160 1.05 -24.55 2.84
N PRO A 161 0.60 -25.09 3.99
CA PRO A 161 0.74 -26.50 4.29
C PRO A 161 0.17 -27.37 3.15
N PRO A 162 0.73 -28.57 2.87
CA PRO A 162 0.29 -29.42 1.76
C PRO A 162 -1.22 -29.71 1.74
N HIS A 163 -1.83 -29.88 2.91
CA HIS A 163 -3.26 -30.18 3.11
C HIS A 163 -4.18 -28.95 3.02
N CYS A 164 -3.63 -27.73 2.89
CA CYS A 164 -4.40 -26.47 2.85
C CYS A 164 -4.37 -25.78 1.48
N LYS A 165 -4.00 -26.49 0.41
CA LYS A 165 -3.85 -25.90 -0.95
C LYS A 165 -5.18 -25.53 -1.64
N ASN A 166 -6.32 -25.90 -1.06
CA ASN A 166 -7.63 -25.42 -1.55
C ASN A 166 -7.68 -23.88 -1.44
N GLY A 167 -7.95 -23.20 -2.56
CA GLY A 167 -7.94 -21.74 -2.62
C GLY A 167 -6.54 -21.10 -2.69
N GLY A 168 -5.58 -21.75 -3.37
CA GLY A 168 -4.29 -21.15 -3.76
C GLY A 168 -3.06 -21.71 -3.02
N ARG A 169 -1.88 -21.54 -3.63
CA ARG A 169 -0.60 -22.14 -3.20
C ARG A 169 0.05 -21.47 -1.98
N TYR A 170 -0.25 -20.20 -1.72
CA TYR A 170 0.48 -19.34 -0.77
C TYR A 170 -0.42 -18.82 0.35
N CYS A 171 0.18 -18.53 1.51
CA CYS A 171 -0.51 -18.00 2.68
C CYS A 171 -1.10 -16.62 2.37
N GLY A 172 -2.44 -16.52 2.36
CA GLY A 172 -3.15 -15.27 2.05
C GLY A 172 -3.20 -14.29 3.23
N PRO A 173 -3.83 -13.12 3.06
CA PRO A 173 -3.79 -11.99 4.00
C PRO A 173 -4.28 -12.31 5.42
N THR A 174 -5.22 -13.23 5.56
CA THR A 174 -5.78 -13.60 6.87
C THR A 174 -5.11 -14.82 7.49
N PHE A 175 -4.18 -15.47 6.79
CA PHE A 175 -3.54 -16.71 7.26
C PHE A 175 -2.86 -16.51 8.62
N PHE A 176 -2.12 -15.42 8.78
CA PHE A 176 -1.40 -15.12 10.02
C PHE A 176 -2.30 -14.64 11.17
N GLN A 177 -3.57 -14.31 10.88
CA GLN A 177 -4.56 -13.95 11.89
C GLN A 177 -5.38 -15.16 12.35
N GLU A 178 -5.70 -16.09 11.44
CA GLU A 178 -6.77 -17.06 11.63
C GLU A 178 -6.30 -18.52 11.60
N HIS A 179 -5.17 -18.81 10.96
CA HIS A 179 -4.80 -20.21 10.68
C HIS A 179 -3.98 -20.82 11.83
N PRO A 180 -4.37 -21.99 12.36
CA PRO A 180 -3.66 -22.61 13.50
C PRO A 180 -2.17 -22.89 13.25
N LEU A 181 -1.81 -23.24 12.02
CA LEU A 181 -0.41 -23.52 11.63
C LEU A 181 0.44 -22.28 11.32
N ALA A 182 -0.08 -21.06 11.49
CA ALA A 182 0.63 -19.86 11.07
C ALA A 182 1.95 -19.63 11.85
N ASP A 183 1.97 -19.97 13.14
CA ASP A 183 3.17 -19.86 13.98
C ASP A 183 4.26 -20.79 13.48
N ALA A 184 3.97 -22.09 13.38
CA ALA A 184 4.91 -23.09 12.88
C ALA A 184 5.42 -22.77 11.45
N HIS A 185 4.59 -22.17 10.61
CA HIS A 185 4.99 -21.74 9.27
C HIS A 185 5.97 -20.57 9.31
N LEU A 186 5.72 -19.57 10.16
CA LEU A 186 6.62 -18.44 10.31
C LEU A 186 7.93 -18.86 10.99
N THR A 187 7.88 -19.71 12.02
CA THR A 187 9.07 -20.34 12.65
C THR A 187 9.97 -20.98 11.61
N ARG A 188 9.41 -21.85 10.75
CA ARG A 188 10.17 -22.54 9.70
C ARG A 188 10.75 -21.55 8.69
N ALA A 189 9.99 -20.52 8.32
CA ALA A 189 10.43 -19.54 7.33
C ALA A 189 11.59 -18.68 7.86
N LEU A 190 11.61 -18.38 9.15
CA LEU A 190 12.67 -17.64 9.83
C LEU A 190 13.84 -18.54 10.28
N GLY A 191 13.65 -19.86 10.31
CA GLY A 191 14.66 -20.82 10.79
C GLY A 191 14.88 -20.76 12.30
N LEU A 192 13.83 -20.42 13.07
CA LEU A 192 13.92 -20.32 14.53
C LEU A 192 13.81 -21.68 15.20
N GLU A 193 14.56 -21.89 16.28
CA GLU A 193 14.59 -23.14 17.05
C GLU A 193 13.49 -23.19 18.11
N ALA A 194 13.30 -22.12 18.88
CA ALA A 194 12.37 -22.08 20.00
C ALA A 194 10.90 -21.87 19.58
N GLY A 195 10.64 -21.64 18.30
CA GLY A 195 9.30 -21.35 17.79
C GLY A 195 8.97 -19.85 17.75
N VAL A 196 7.75 -19.57 17.31
CA VAL A 196 7.17 -18.22 17.21
C VAL A 196 5.80 -18.24 17.84
N THR A 197 5.43 -17.17 18.54
CA THR A 197 4.05 -16.93 18.98
C THR A 197 3.57 -15.62 18.37
N LEU A 198 2.65 -15.67 17.42
CA LEU A 198 2.05 -14.47 16.81
C LEU A 198 0.97 -13.87 17.72
N VAL A 199 0.97 -12.54 17.83
CA VAL A 199 -0.09 -11.73 18.45
C VAL A 199 -1.13 -11.47 17.37
N ARG A 200 -2.12 -12.37 17.25
CA ARG A 200 -3.01 -12.51 16.08
C ARG A 200 -3.77 -11.22 15.75
N GLU A 201 -4.31 -10.59 16.79
CA GLU A 201 -5.06 -9.35 16.75
C GLU A 201 -4.21 -8.14 16.30
N ALA A 202 -2.90 -8.21 16.47
CA ALA A 202 -1.95 -7.18 16.04
C ALA A 202 -1.25 -7.50 14.70
N CYS A 203 -1.64 -8.59 14.03
CA CYS A 203 -1.19 -8.91 12.69
C CYS A 203 -2.17 -8.33 11.67
N HIS A 204 -1.72 -7.52 10.72
CA HIS A 204 -2.59 -6.91 9.72
C HIS A 204 -1.89 -6.88 8.36
N GLY A 205 -2.62 -7.15 7.29
CA GLY A 205 -2.05 -7.05 5.95
C GLY A 205 -3.04 -7.31 4.83
N LEU A 206 -2.52 -7.19 3.62
CA LEU A 206 -3.22 -7.27 2.35
C LEU A 206 -2.51 -8.26 1.43
N TRP A 207 -3.16 -8.63 0.33
CA TRP A 207 -2.53 -9.36 -0.76
C TRP A 207 -2.15 -8.38 -1.87
N LEU A 208 -0.88 -8.35 -2.26
CA LEU A 208 -0.43 -7.60 -3.44
C LEU A 208 -0.11 -8.57 -4.56
N ASP A 209 -0.76 -8.41 -5.71
CA ASP A 209 -0.36 -9.04 -6.97
C ASP A 209 0.48 -8.08 -7.81
N THR A 210 1.67 -8.52 -8.20
CA THR A 210 2.55 -7.78 -9.10
C THR A 210 2.55 -8.45 -10.47
N ALA A 211 2.13 -7.74 -11.51
CA ALA A 211 2.22 -8.25 -12.88
C ALA A 211 3.70 -8.29 -13.33
N TYR A 212 4.07 -9.34 -14.08
CA TYR A 212 5.43 -9.46 -14.63
C TYR A 212 5.44 -10.18 -15.99
N GLY A 213 6.44 -9.87 -16.81
CA GLY A 213 6.63 -10.40 -18.16
C GLY A 213 5.90 -9.58 -19.24
N ARG A 214 6.51 -9.44 -20.42
CA ARG A 214 5.88 -8.75 -21.56
C ARG A 214 4.69 -9.55 -22.07
N GLY A 215 3.52 -8.92 -22.18
CA GLY A 215 2.33 -9.49 -22.83
C GLY A 215 1.68 -10.66 -22.09
N THR A 216 2.11 -11.00 -20.87
CA THR A 216 1.54 -12.08 -20.07
C THR A 216 0.73 -11.56 -18.89
N GLN A 217 -0.46 -12.13 -18.62
CA GLN A 217 -1.20 -11.92 -17.36
C GLN A 217 -0.55 -12.63 -16.15
N LYS A 218 0.77 -12.88 -16.19
CA LYS A 218 1.47 -13.56 -15.11
C LYS A 218 1.59 -12.60 -13.93
N ILE A 219 1.03 -13.03 -12.80
CA ILE A 219 1.08 -12.30 -11.53
C ILE A 219 1.94 -13.06 -10.53
N ILE A 220 2.71 -12.32 -9.76
CA ILE A 220 3.40 -12.82 -8.58
C ILE A 220 2.86 -12.06 -7.38
N GLY A 221 2.14 -12.78 -6.51
CA GLY A 221 1.53 -12.20 -5.33
C GLY A 221 2.09 -12.71 -4.01
N GLY A 222 1.88 -11.92 -2.96
CA GLY A 222 2.27 -12.23 -1.58
C GLY A 222 1.59 -11.32 -0.55
N PHE A 223 1.83 -11.62 0.72
CA PHE A 223 1.35 -10.84 1.87
C PHE A 223 2.18 -9.57 2.04
N CYS A 224 1.53 -8.41 2.14
CA CYS A 224 2.15 -7.16 2.59
C CYS A 224 1.45 -6.73 3.89
N GLY A 225 2.19 -6.37 4.92
CA GLY A 225 1.59 -6.02 6.20
C GLY A 225 2.55 -6.06 7.38
N VAL A 226 2.00 -5.90 8.56
CA VAL A 226 2.70 -6.08 9.84
C VAL A 226 2.35 -7.45 10.42
N LEU A 227 3.37 -8.19 10.83
CA LEU A 227 3.23 -9.36 11.69
C LEU A 227 3.82 -9.02 13.06
N THR A 228 3.00 -9.16 14.10
CA THR A 228 3.43 -8.92 15.48
C THR A 228 3.62 -10.26 16.18
N MET A 229 4.76 -10.45 16.82
CA MET A 229 5.11 -11.69 17.50
C MET A 229 5.70 -11.41 18.88
N ARG A 230 5.56 -12.34 19.82
CA ARG A 230 6.33 -12.31 21.06
C ARG A 230 7.82 -12.44 20.74
N ARG A 231 8.65 -11.70 21.46
CA ARG A 231 10.10 -11.75 21.30
C ARG A 231 10.61 -13.21 21.40
N PRO A 232 11.49 -13.67 20.50
CA PRO A 232 12.16 -14.96 20.64
C PRO A 232 12.95 -15.06 21.94
N ALA A 233 12.87 -16.20 22.64
CA ALA A 233 13.51 -16.38 23.95
C ALA A 233 15.05 -16.40 23.88
N SER A 234 15.61 -16.91 22.78
CA SER A 234 17.04 -17.10 22.56
C SER A 234 17.64 -15.97 21.73
N ASP A 235 18.83 -15.50 22.13
CA ASP A 235 19.63 -14.54 21.35
C ASP A 235 20.00 -15.08 19.97
N THR A 236 20.18 -16.41 19.83
CA THR A 236 20.44 -17.04 18.53
C THR A 236 19.25 -16.87 17.59
N ASP A 237 18.03 -17.07 18.09
CA ASP A 237 16.81 -16.87 17.32
C ASP A 237 16.57 -15.39 17.01
N LEU A 238 16.91 -14.51 17.95
CA LEU A 238 16.85 -13.06 17.72
C LEU A 238 17.84 -12.62 16.63
N LEU A 239 19.07 -13.14 16.66
CA LEU A 239 20.07 -12.90 15.62
C LEU A 239 19.63 -13.43 14.24
N ARG A 240 19.00 -14.61 14.20
CA ARG A 240 18.41 -15.15 12.95
C ARG A 240 17.30 -14.26 12.42
N LEU A 241 16.41 -13.79 13.29
CA LEU A 241 15.34 -12.85 12.94
C LEU A 241 15.90 -11.54 12.39
N ILE A 242 16.89 -10.94 13.07
CA ILE A 242 17.55 -9.70 12.65
C ILE A 242 18.22 -9.89 11.27
N THR A 243 18.96 -10.98 11.08
CA THR A 243 19.63 -11.29 9.80
C THR A 243 18.60 -11.53 8.68
N ALA A 244 17.48 -12.19 8.99
CA ALA A 244 16.38 -12.41 8.06
C ALA A 244 15.69 -11.10 7.64
N SER A 245 15.74 -10.05 8.47
CA SER A 245 15.18 -8.74 8.11
C SER A 245 15.90 -8.10 6.91
N PHE A 246 17.19 -8.38 6.73
CA PHE A 246 17.97 -7.88 5.59
C PHE A 246 17.88 -8.81 4.37
N SER A 247 17.98 -10.12 4.59
CA SER A 247 18.05 -11.12 3.51
C SER A 247 16.68 -11.61 3.01
N GLY A 248 15.62 -11.28 3.74
CA GLY A 248 14.25 -11.71 3.48
C GLY A 248 14.00 -13.21 3.73
N ILE A 249 12.72 -13.58 3.73
CA ILE A 249 12.24 -14.95 3.92
C ILE A 249 11.27 -15.41 2.82
N GLY A 250 11.09 -16.72 2.68
CA GLY A 250 10.17 -17.30 1.71
C GLY A 250 10.73 -17.35 0.28
N LYS A 251 9.85 -17.33 -0.72
CA LYS A 251 10.23 -17.55 -2.13
C LYS A 251 10.59 -16.27 -2.87
N ASN A 252 11.58 -16.39 -3.76
CA ASN A 252 12.03 -15.35 -4.69
C ASN A 252 12.60 -14.09 -4.02
N ARG A 253 13.41 -14.28 -2.98
CA ARG A 253 14.06 -13.19 -2.21
C ARG A 253 14.93 -12.27 -3.05
N GLY A 254 15.55 -12.77 -4.12
CA GLY A 254 16.29 -11.93 -5.08
C GLY A 254 15.44 -10.91 -5.84
N PHE A 255 14.10 -10.95 -5.72
CA PHE A 255 13.20 -9.89 -6.19
C PHE A 255 12.89 -8.85 -5.11
N GLY A 256 13.48 -8.98 -3.92
CA GLY A 256 13.12 -8.24 -2.70
C GLY A 256 11.91 -8.79 -1.95
N LEU A 257 11.36 -9.94 -2.39
CA LEU A 257 10.20 -10.53 -1.74
C LEU A 257 10.54 -11.11 -0.36
N GLY A 258 9.67 -10.83 0.60
CA GLY A 258 9.80 -11.28 1.97
C GLY A 258 10.88 -10.59 2.79
N VAL A 259 11.50 -9.51 2.27
CA VAL A 259 12.27 -8.56 3.07
C VAL A 259 11.31 -7.82 4.01
N PHE A 260 11.72 -7.61 5.26
CA PHE A 260 10.90 -6.92 6.26
C PHE A 260 11.75 -6.02 7.15
N ASN A 261 11.14 -4.96 7.65
CA ASN A 261 11.78 -4.07 8.61
C ASN A 261 11.38 -4.42 10.04
N LEU A 262 12.37 -4.43 10.93
CA LEU A 262 12.14 -4.37 12.37
C LEU A 262 12.13 -2.90 12.80
N GLU A 263 11.24 -2.55 13.71
CA GLU A 263 11.12 -1.18 14.22
C GLU A 263 12.46 -0.70 14.81
N LYS A 264 12.90 0.52 14.48
CA LYS A 264 14.21 1.11 14.87
C LYS A 264 15.48 0.44 14.32
N ARG A 265 15.40 -0.65 13.55
CA ARG A 265 16.59 -1.38 13.06
C ARG A 265 17.64 -0.47 12.42
N ASP A 266 17.23 0.31 11.44
CA ASP A 266 18.13 1.18 10.69
C ASP A 266 18.71 2.30 11.57
N HIS A 267 17.93 2.82 12.53
CA HIS A 267 18.38 3.87 13.45
C HIS A 267 19.41 3.35 14.45
N LEU A 268 19.23 2.14 14.97
CA LEU A 268 20.14 1.51 15.93
C LEU A 268 21.50 1.13 15.32
N LEU A 269 21.54 0.99 14.00
CA LEU A 269 22.75 0.75 13.22
C LEU A 269 23.30 2.01 12.54
N ASP A 270 22.68 3.17 12.78
CA ASP A 270 23.00 4.44 12.14
C ASP A 270 23.14 4.34 10.60
N LEU A 271 22.25 3.56 9.97
CA LEU A 271 22.32 3.34 8.53
C LEU A 271 21.89 4.61 7.78
N VAL A 272 22.63 4.93 6.72
CA VAL A 272 22.18 5.91 5.72
C VAL A 272 20.75 5.55 5.29
N PRO A 273 19.79 6.48 5.42
CA PRO A 273 18.40 6.20 5.14
C PRO A 273 18.18 5.78 3.69
N LEU A 274 17.42 4.70 3.54
CA LEU A 274 16.85 4.28 2.27
C LEU A 274 15.40 4.79 2.23
N ILE A 275 15.22 5.93 1.60
CA ILE A 275 13.94 6.66 1.55
C ILE A 275 13.55 7.00 0.13
N LYS A 276 12.25 7.17 -0.08
CA LYS A 276 11.69 7.67 -1.33
C LYS A 276 12.26 9.06 -1.61
N GLN A 277 12.81 9.27 -2.80
CA GLN A 277 13.46 10.54 -3.15
C GLN A 277 12.46 11.67 -3.41
N ARG A 278 11.24 11.31 -3.83
CA ARG A 278 10.12 12.23 -4.00
C ARG A 278 8.92 11.75 -3.17
N PRO A 279 8.85 12.11 -1.87
CA PRO A 279 7.70 11.83 -1.02
C PRO A 279 6.38 12.32 -1.64
N LEU A 280 5.26 11.66 -1.35
CA LEU A 280 3.94 12.17 -1.75
C LEU A 280 3.65 13.54 -1.13
N LEU A 281 4.21 13.84 0.05
CA LEU A 281 4.14 15.19 0.63
C LEU A 281 4.72 16.25 -0.33
N SER A 282 5.85 15.97 -0.98
CA SER A 282 6.41 16.94 -1.95
C SER A 282 5.50 17.14 -3.17
N ALA A 283 4.80 16.09 -3.62
CA ALA A 283 3.83 16.17 -4.71
C ALA A 283 2.49 16.78 -4.30
N LEU A 284 2.18 16.79 -3.00
CA LEU A 284 1.03 17.51 -2.43
C LEU A 284 1.24 19.01 -2.55
N LEU A 285 2.46 19.47 -2.31
CA LEU A 285 2.86 20.88 -2.25
C LEU A 285 3.36 21.41 -3.60
N ASP A 286 2.92 20.77 -4.68
CA ASP A 286 3.15 21.21 -6.05
C ASP A 286 2.06 22.22 -6.44
N CYS A 287 2.44 23.48 -6.66
CA CYS A 287 1.49 24.57 -6.90
C CYS A 287 0.60 24.33 -8.12
N ASP A 288 1.15 23.77 -9.21
CA ASP A 288 0.38 23.42 -10.41
C ASP A 288 -0.69 22.35 -10.10
N GLY A 289 -0.29 21.32 -9.35
CA GLY A 289 -1.19 20.27 -8.87
C GLY A 289 -2.27 20.79 -7.92
N LEU A 290 -1.96 21.76 -7.07
CA LEU A 290 -2.92 22.43 -6.20
C LEU A 290 -3.90 23.29 -7.00
N GLY A 291 -3.41 24.07 -7.97
CA GLY A 291 -4.25 24.87 -8.88
C GLY A 291 -5.26 24.00 -9.64
N THR A 292 -4.81 22.88 -10.21
CA THR A 292 -5.71 21.91 -10.89
C THR A 292 -6.78 21.34 -9.95
N THR A 293 -6.41 21.08 -8.68
CA THR A 293 -7.35 20.56 -7.69
C THR A 293 -8.37 21.63 -7.27
N LEU A 294 -7.93 22.88 -7.17
CA LEU A 294 -8.77 24.02 -6.85
C LEU A 294 -9.84 24.26 -7.93
N GLU A 295 -9.46 24.19 -9.21
CA GLU A 295 -10.41 24.26 -10.34
C GLU A 295 -11.49 23.19 -10.25
N THR A 296 -11.11 21.96 -9.88
CA THR A 296 -12.10 20.86 -9.72
C THR A 296 -13.05 21.11 -8.55
N LEU A 297 -12.57 21.76 -7.48
CA LEU A 297 -13.40 22.10 -6.32
C LEU A 297 -14.33 23.28 -6.57
N PHE A 298 -13.97 24.16 -7.51
CA PHE A 298 -14.81 25.27 -7.94
C PHE A 298 -16.18 24.77 -8.44
N ASP A 299 -16.18 23.67 -9.19
CA ASP A 299 -17.40 23.08 -9.74
C ASP A 299 -18.25 22.29 -8.72
N GLU A 300 -17.69 21.97 -7.54
CA GLU A 300 -18.37 21.14 -6.53
C GLU A 300 -19.21 21.93 -5.51
N ASP A 301 -19.16 23.27 -5.48
CA ASP A 301 -19.98 24.17 -4.63
C ASP A 301 -20.01 23.80 -3.12
N ILE A 302 -18.91 23.25 -2.60
CA ILE A 302 -18.81 22.84 -1.19
C ILE A 302 -17.61 23.55 -0.55
N TRP A 303 -17.88 24.64 0.15
CA TRP A 303 -16.89 25.38 0.94
C TRP A 303 -17.43 25.62 2.35
N LEU A 304 -16.57 25.36 3.33
CA LEU A 304 -16.81 25.58 4.76
C LEU A 304 -15.94 26.79 5.15
N ASP A 305 -16.48 27.68 5.96
CA ASP A 305 -15.82 28.88 6.53
C ASP A 305 -15.80 30.16 5.66
N GLY A 306 -16.66 30.28 4.64
CA GLY A 306 -16.85 31.54 3.90
C GLY A 306 -15.73 31.90 2.91
N ILE A 307 -14.63 31.14 2.89
CA ILE A 307 -13.62 31.18 1.84
C ILE A 307 -14.14 30.34 0.66
N THR A 308 -14.42 31.00 -0.46
CA THR A 308 -14.89 30.35 -1.68
C THR A 308 -13.73 29.89 -2.56
N SER A 309 -14.02 29.00 -3.51
CA SER A 309 -13.10 28.68 -4.60
C SER A 309 -12.70 29.93 -5.40
N VAL A 310 -13.61 30.90 -5.53
CA VAL A 310 -13.35 32.21 -6.15
C VAL A 310 -12.28 32.96 -5.35
N ASP A 311 -12.39 33.02 -4.02
CA ASP A 311 -11.43 33.71 -3.17
C ASP A 311 -10.03 33.10 -3.31
N LEU A 312 -9.92 31.76 -3.26
CA LEU A 312 -8.64 31.06 -3.46
C LEU A 312 -8.09 31.22 -4.87
N HIS A 313 -8.95 31.27 -5.90
CA HIS A 313 -8.53 31.49 -7.29
C HIS A 313 -8.06 32.94 -7.51
N LEU A 314 -8.77 33.92 -6.93
CA LEU A 314 -8.44 35.34 -6.98
C LEU A 314 -7.19 35.70 -6.16
N ALA A 315 -6.95 34.98 -5.05
CA ALA A 315 -5.78 35.16 -4.20
C ALA A 315 -4.46 34.73 -4.87
N GLY A 316 -4.55 34.08 -6.04
CA GLY A 316 -3.45 33.82 -6.96
C GLY A 316 -2.37 32.86 -6.44
N ASN A 317 -1.35 32.65 -7.28
CA ASN A 317 -0.26 31.70 -7.02
C ASN A 317 0.52 32.00 -5.72
N SER A 318 0.63 33.28 -5.34
CA SER A 318 1.32 33.68 -4.10
C SER A 318 0.70 33.07 -2.84
N THR A 319 -0.61 32.83 -2.83
CA THR A 319 -1.29 32.20 -1.69
C THR A 319 -1.00 30.70 -1.63
N LEU A 320 -0.96 30.03 -2.79
CA LEU A 320 -0.55 28.63 -2.87
C LEU A 320 0.92 28.45 -2.49
N ASP A 321 1.80 29.36 -2.92
CA ASP A 321 3.21 29.37 -2.54
C ASP A 321 3.39 29.53 -1.03
N ASN A 322 2.66 30.47 -0.41
CA ASN A 322 2.67 30.68 1.03
C ASN A 322 2.13 29.46 1.80
N LEU A 323 1.08 28.79 1.30
CA LEU A 323 0.58 27.54 1.87
C LEU A 323 1.64 26.44 1.80
N CYS A 324 2.28 26.28 0.65
CA CYS A 324 3.33 25.29 0.47
C CYS A 324 4.49 25.52 1.45
N ALA A 325 4.94 26.77 1.59
CA ALA A 325 5.95 27.15 2.58
C ALA A 325 5.49 26.85 4.00
N ALA A 326 4.25 27.22 4.37
CA ALA A 326 3.72 26.97 5.71
C ALA A 326 3.64 25.47 6.05
N VAL A 327 3.29 24.60 5.09
CA VAL A 327 3.31 23.15 5.31
C VAL A 327 4.74 22.62 5.43
N GLN A 328 5.67 23.08 4.58
CA GLN A 328 7.08 22.66 4.62
C GLN A 328 7.78 23.06 5.93
N GLU A 329 7.49 24.26 6.41
CA GLU A 329 8.06 24.83 7.64
C GLU A 329 7.33 24.35 8.91
N GLY A 330 6.25 23.57 8.76
CA GLY A 330 5.47 23.05 9.89
C GLY A 330 4.63 24.10 10.62
N ARG A 331 4.42 25.28 10.02
CA ARG A 331 3.52 26.35 10.49
C ARG A 331 2.05 26.04 10.24
N TYR A 332 1.74 25.22 9.23
CA TYR A 332 0.37 24.79 8.95
C TYR A 332 -0.19 23.90 10.08
N ARG A 333 -1.39 24.24 10.57
CA ARG A 333 -2.15 23.52 11.60
C ARG A 333 -3.56 23.19 11.08
N PRO A 334 -3.85 21.92 10.77
CA PRO A 334 -5.16 21.51 10.32
C PRO A 334 -6.30 21.90 11.29
N GLY A 335 -7.37 22.46 10.75
CA GLY A 335 -8.60 22.77 11.49
C GLY A 335 -8.55 23.94 12.48
N GLU A 336 -7.43 24.65 12.64
CA GLU A 336 -7.34 25.78 13.59
C GLU A 336 -7.66 27.15 12.98
N GLY A 337 -7.85 27.26 11.66
CA GLY A 337 -8.37 28.48 11.03
C GLY A 337 -7.52 29.75 11.25
N THR A 338 -6.32 29.64 11.80
CA THR A 338 -5.50 30.77 12.24
C THR A 338 -4.06 30.61 11.79
N MET A 339 -3.56 31.66 11.15
CA MET A 339 -2.12 31.92 11.08
C MET A 339 -1.61 32.16 12.50
N SER A 340 -0.39 31.73 12.81
CA SER A 340 0.27 32.23 14.01
C SER A 340 0.34 33.75 13.96
N HIS A 341 0.13 34.42 15.09
CA HIS A 341 0.17 35.90 15.20
C HIS A 341 1.50 36.50 14.67
N ASP A 342 2.56 35.69 14.64
CA ASP A 342 3.87 36.05 14.09
C ASP A 342 3.85 36.30 12.56
N ASP A 343 2.89 35.73 11.82
CA ASP A 343 2.73 35.97 10.38
C ASP A 343 1.99 37.29 10.07
N GLU A 344 1.28 37.88 11.04
CA GLU A 344 0.61 39.19 10.89
C GLU A 344 1.62 40.37 10.98
N ALA A 345 2.78 40.16 11.59
CA ALA A 345 3.78 41.18 11.83
C ALA A 345 4.61 41.55 10.59
N ASP A 346 4.63 40.73 9.54
CA ASP A 346 5.48 40.90 8.35
C ASP A 346 4.80 41.65 7.19
N GLY A 347 3.69 42.34 7.44
CA GLY A 347 3.12 43.35 6.54
C GLY A 347 2.62 42.86 5.19
N ARG A 348 2.36 41.55 5.00
CA ARG A 348 1.71 41.01 3.80
C ARG A 348 0.20 41.14 3.93
N GLU A 349 -0.34 42.32 3.63
CA GLU A 349 -1.78 42.52 3.45
C GLU A 349 -2.34 41.49 2.45
N GLY A 350 -3.31 40.66 2.89
CA GLY A 350 -4.15 39.85 1.99
C GLY A 350 -4.06 38.32 2.06
N GLY A 351 -3.42 37.72 3.07
CA GLY A 351 -3.41 36.26 3.22
C GLY A 351 -4.77 35.71 3.66
N ILE A 352 -5.37 34.81 2.87
CA ILE A 352 -6.56 34.05 3.28
C ILE A 352 -6.17 33.15 4.48
N PRO A 353 -6.92 33.19 5.62
CA PRO A 353 -6.63 32.31 6.75
C PRO A 353 -6.76 30.84 6.35
N PHE A 354 -5.83 29.99 6.80
CA PHE A 354 -5.85 28.55 6.54
C PHE A 354 -6.98 27.87 7.35
N GLY A 355 -8.21 27.88 6.82
CA GLY A 355 -9.41 27.27 7.41
C GLY A 355 -9.79 25.90 6.80
N GLU A 356 -10.99 25.40 7.10
CA GLU A 356 -11.47 24.08 6.65
C GLU A 356 -11.50 23.94 5.12
N GLY A 357 -11.64 25.05 4.38
CA GLY A 357 -11.54 25.07 2.92
C GLY A 357 -10.14 24.67 2.39
N VAL A 358 -9.08 25.15 3.04
CA VAL A 358 -7.69 24.82 2.66
C VAL A 358 -7.36 23.37 3.01
N ASP A 359 -7.81 22.92 4.18
CA ASP A 359 -7.77 21.51 4.57
C ASP A 359 -8.42 20.64 3.49
N ARG A 360 -9.59 21.02 2.99
CA ARG A 360 -10.33 20.28 1.97
C ARG A 360 -9.59 20.23 0.64
N LEU A 361 -8.97 21.33 0.21
CA LEU A 361 -8.10 21.39 -0.97
C LEU A 361 -6.94 20.39 -0.85
N LEU A 362 -6.19 20.45 0.24
CA LEU A 362 -5.06 19.56 0.49
C LEU A 362 -5.51 18.09 0.63
N GLN A 363 -6.61 17.83 1.34
CA GLN A 363 -7.16 16.48 1.50
C GLN A 363 -7.59 15.88 0.17
N LYS A 364 -8.24 16.64 -0.71
CA LYS A 364 -8.65 16.18 -2.05
C LYS A 364 -7.44 15.90 -2.94
N ARG A 365 -6.41 16.75 -2.89
CA ARG A 365 -5.14 16.49 -3.58
C ARG A 365 -4.47 15.22 -3.03
N ALA A 366 -4.44 15.04 -1.71
CA ALA A 366 -3.92 13.85 -1.06
C ALA A 366 -4.67 12.58 -1.50
N VAL A 367 -6.00 12.61 -1.65
CA VAL A 367 -6.78 11.50 -2.21
C VAL A 367 -6.28 11.14 -3.61
N ALA A 368 -6.06 12.13 -4.48
CA ALA A 368 -5.57 11.89 -5.84
C ALA A 368 -4.18 11.24 -5.86
N LEU A 369 -3.30 11.63 -4.93
CA LEU A 369 -1.95 11.09 -4.80
C LEU A 369 -1.91 9.68 -4.19
N LEU A 370 -2.78 9.39 -3.22
CA LEU A 370 -2.86 8.09 -2.54
C LEU A 370 -3.58 7.03 -3.38
N ALA A 371 -4.56 7.45 -4.20
CA ALA A 371 -5.41 6.51 -4.94
C ALA A 371 -4.63 5.54 -5.86
N PRO A 372 -3.62 5.95 -6.64
CA PRO A 372 -2.81 5.03 -7.43
C PRO A 372 -2.11 3.95 -6.58
N GLY A 373 -1.69 4.28 -5.36
CA GLY A 373 -1.07 3.35 -4.43
C GLY A 373 -2.05 2.41 -3.72
N ILE A 374 -3.28 2.86 -3.46
CA ILE A 374 -4.34 2.09 -2.77
C ILE A 374 -5.12 1.20 -3.73
N ASN A 375 -5.49 1.71 -4.91
CA ASN A 375 -6.38 1.04 -5.86
C ASN A 375 -5.97 -0.40 -6.25
N PRO A 376 -4.67 -0.74 -6.41
CA PRO A 376 -4.24 -2.11 -6.72
C PRO A 376 -4.60 -3.15 -5.66
N PHE A 377 -4.85 -2.73 -4.42
CA PHE A 377 -5.24 -3.60 -3.32
C PHE A 377 -6.76 -3.72 -3.18
N LEU A 378 -7.53 -2.82 -3.78
CA LEU A 378 -8.98 -2.84 -3.66
C LEU A 378 -9.57 -3.95 -4.52
N SER A 379 -10.54 -4.67 -3.94
CA SER A 379 -11.28 -5.72 -4.62
C SER A 379 -11.96 -5.22 -5.90
N GLU A 380 -12.12 -6.10 -6.89
CA GLU A 380 -12.99 -5.86 -8.06
C GLU A 380 -14.45 -5.65 -7.68
N SER A 381 -14.85 -6.11 -6.49
CA SER A 381 -16.19 -5.92 -5.93
C SER A 381 -16.43 -4.50 -5.38
N CYS A 382 -15.38 -3.70 -5.19
CA CYS A 382 -15.46 -2.35 -4.64
C CYS A 382 -15.64 -1.31 -5.75
N PHE A 383 -16.76 -0.59 -5.78
CA PHE A 383 -17.04 0.40 -6.85
C PHE A 383 -17.00 1.85 -6.41
N ALA A 384 -17.37 2.14 -5.16
CA ALA A 384 -17.46 3.53 -4.69
C ALA A 384 -16.08 4.19 -4.56
N PHE A 385 -16.02 5.51 -4.76
CA PHE A 385 -14.86 6.36 -4.48
C PHE A 385 -13.58 5.97 -5.23
N ARG A 386 -13.74 5.46 -6.46
CA ARG A 386 -12.64 5.02 -7.32
C ARG A 386 -12.84 5.65 -8.69
N LYS A 387 -11.83 6.38 -9.19
CA LYS A 387 -11.90 7.00 -10.52
C LYS A 387 -12.20 5.92 -11.59
N GLY A 388 -13.23 6.14 -12.41
CA GLY A 388 -13.68 5.17 -13.42
C GLY A 388 -14.48 3.97 -12.89
N PHE A 389 -14.81 3.96 -11.60
CA PHE A 389 -15.74 3.02 -10.98
C PHE A 389 -16.84 3.84 -10.29
N GLY A 390 -18.09 3.60 -10.68
CA GLY A 390 -19.22 4.36 -10.19
C GLY A 390 -20.49 3.52 -10.19
N ARG A 391 -21.62 4.15 -9.84
CA ARG A 391 -22.93 3.48 -9.82
C ARG A 391 -23.23 2.73 -11.13
N PRO A 392 -22.99 3.30 -12.34
CA PRO A 392 -23.26 2.57 -13.59
C PRO A 392 -22.49 1.25 -13.71
N ARG A 393 -21.21 1.23 -13.30
CA ARG A 393 -20.37 0.03 -13.38
C ARG A 393 -20.78 -1.02 -12.34
N ALA A 394 -21.15 -0.61 -11.13
CA ALA A 394 -21.69 -1.50 -10.11
C ALA A 394 -22.98 -2.18 -10.59
N LEU A 395 -23.91 -1.40 -11.15
CA LEU A 395 -25.19 -1.90 -11.69
C LEU A 395 -24.98 -2.83 -12.89
N THR A 396 -24.06 -2.49 -13.78
CA THR A 396 -23.70 -3.35 -14.93
C THR A 396 -23.11 -4.68 -14.46
N THR A 397 -22.23 -4.65 -13.46
CA THR A 397 -21.64 -5.86 -12.88
C THR A 397 -22.70 -6.73 -12.20
N LEU A 398 -23.66 -6.11 -11.51
CA LEU A 398 -24.79 -6.80 -10.88
C LEU A 398 -25.68 -7.50 -11.93
N ARG A 399 -26.04 -6.80 -13.02
CA ARG A 399 -26.79 -7.39 -14.14
C ARG A 399 -26.05 -8.58 -14.77
N ALA A 400 -24.75 -8.44 -15.00
CA ALA A 400 -23.92 -9.52 -15.54
C ALA A 400 -23.85 -10.74 -14.59
N ALA A 401 -23.79 -10.51 -13.27
CA ALA A 401 -23.83 -11.57 -12.27
C ALA A 401 -25.16 -12.35 -12.32
N ILE A 402 -26.29 -11.64 -12.35
CA ILE A 402 -27.64 -12.22 -12.46
C ILE A 402 -27.80 -13.04 -13.75
N ALA A 403 -27.33 -12.49 -14.87
CA ALA A 403 -27.32 -13.17 -16.16
C ALA A 403 -26.47 -14.47 -16.11
N SER A 404 -25.36 -14.43 -15.36
CA SER A 404 -24.47 -15.58 -15.12
C SER A 404 -24.99 -16.58 -14.06
N GLY A 405 -26.25 -16.48 -13.66
CA GLY A 405 -26.93 -17.41 -12.76
C GLY A 405 -26.79 -17.12 -11.27
N TYR A 406 -26.17 -16.00 -10.86
CA TYR A 406 -26.12 -15.57 -9.46
C TYR A 406 -27.43 -14.84 -9.09
N ARG A 407 -28.44 -15.60 -8.66
CA ARG A 407 -29.83 -15.08 -8.54
C ARG A 407 -30.46 -15.21 -7.16
N TYR A 408 -29.78 -15.88 -6.24
CA TYR A 408 -30.19 -15.96 -4.84
C TYR A 408 -29.23 -15.10 -4.03
N GLY A 409 -29.70 -14.42 -3.00
CA GLY A 409 -28.80 -13.59 -2.22
C GLY A 409 -29.49 -12.64 -1.27
N ILE A 410 -28.75 -11.62 -0.86
CA ILE A 410 -29.26 -10.52 -0.04
C ILE A 410 -28.69 -9.18 -0.52
N THR A 411 -29.46 -8.11 -0.37
CA THR A 411 -28.94 -6.75 -0.23
C THR A 411 -28.65 -6.51 1.25
N ALA A 412 -27.57 -5.81 1.57
CA ALA A 412 -27.21 -5.52 2.96
C ALA A 412 -26.42 -4.21 3.08
N GLU A 413 -26.33 -3.69 4.29
CA GLU A 413 -25.61 -2.46 4.60
C GLU A 413 -24.79 -2.64 5.89
N ILE A 414 -23.58 -2.07 5.94
CA ILE A 414 -22.79 -1.94 7.16
C ILE A 414 -23.38 -0.78 7.97
N ASP A 415 -23.72 -1.02 9.23
CA ASP A 415 -24.48 -0.07 10.06
C ASP A 415 -23.75 1.28 10.25
N THR A 416 -22.59 1.27 10.90
CA THR A 416 -21.81 2.49 11.15
C THR A 416 -20.38 2.33 10.60
N LEU A 417 -20.21 2.42 9.28
CA LEU A 417 -18.90 2.16 8.65
C LEU A 417 -17.80 3.11 9.15
N PHE A 418 -17.98 4.43 8.97
CA PHE A 418 -16.92 5.38 9.32
C PHE A 418 -16.64 5.43 10.82
N GLY A 419 -17.70 5.48 11.64
CA GLY A 419 -17.60 5.60 13.09
C GLY A 419 -16.98 4.38 13.80
N ALA A 420 -16.95 3.21 13.15
CA ALA A 420 -16.46 1.96 13.75
C ALA A 420 -15.10 1.50 13.20
N VAL A 421 -14.44 2.28 12.33
CA VAL A 421 -13.12 1.92 11.81
C VAL A 421 -12.09 1.85 12.93
N ASP A 422 -11.38 0.72 13.03
CA ASP A 422 -10.22 0.57 13.89
C ASP A 422 -9.03 1.37 13.32
N ARG A 423 -8.77 2.54 13.90
CA ARG A 423 -7.71 3.46 13.44
C ARG A 423 -6.31 2.84 13.52
N PRO A 424 -5.86 2.23 14.64
CA PRO A 424 -4.57 1.53 14.68
C PRO A 424 -4.36 0.53 13.54
N ARG A 425 -5.39 -0.24 13.21
CA ARG A 425 -5.34 -1.18 12.09
C ARG A 425 -5.22 -0.46 10.75
N LEU A 426 -6.01 0.59 10.51
CA LEU A 426 -5.92 1.39 9.29
C LEU A 426 -4.52 2.02 9.14
N TRP A 427 -3.94 2.55 10.22
CA TRP A 427 -2.58 3.11 10.22
C TRP A 427 -1.53 2.05 9.89
N SER A 428 -1.70 0.82 10.38
CA SER A 428 -0.81 -0.28 10.02
C SER A 428 -0.86 -0.60 8.53
N LEU A 429 -2.04 -0.54 7.90
CA LEU A 429 -2.17 -0.70 6.45
C LEU A 429 -1.50 0.46 5.70
N LEU A 430 -1.75 1.71 6.11
CA LEU A 430 -1.15 2.88 5.47
C LEU A 430 0.38 2.89 5.57
N ARG A 431 0.95 2.60 6.75
CA ARG A 431 2.40 2.48 6.96
C ARG A 431 3.01 1.31 6.20
N THR A 432 2.23 0.27 5.91
CA THR A 432 2.66 -0.83 5.05
C THR A 432 2.78 -0.38 3.60
N LEU A 433 1.74 0.30 3.08
CA LEU A 433 1.66 0.73 1.67
C LEU A 433 2.56 1.93 1.35
N PHE A 434 2.73 2.83 2.30
CA PHE A 434 3.49 4.07 2.16
C PHE A 434 4.54 4.16 3.28
N PRO A 435 5.55 3.27 3.27
CA PRO A 435 6.60 3.29 4.28
C PRO A 435 7.36 4.62 4.26
N ARG A 436 7.61 5.17 5.46
CA ARG A 436 8.38 6.40 5.67
C ARG A 436 7.86 7.58 4.84
N GLU A 437 6.54 7.63 4.62
CA GLU A 437 5.90 8.70 3.87
C GLU A 437 5.44 9.82 4.84
N PRO A 438 6.08 11.01 4.82
CA PRO A 438 5.76 12.12 5.72
C PRO A 438 4.32 12.65 5.54
N LEU A 439 3.70 12.43 4.37
CA LEU A 439 2.28 12.74 4.19
C LEU A 439 1.38 12.01 5.22
N LEU A 440 1.78 10.84 5.73
CA LEU A 440 0.99 10.11 6.73
C LEU A 440 0.84 10.87 8.05
N ASP A 441 1.81 11.71 8.43
CA ASP A 441 1.73 12.50 9.66
C ASP A 441 0.65 13.58 9.52
N LEU A 442 0.56 14.22 8.35
CA LEU A 442 -0.48 15.19 8.06
C LEU A 442 -1.87 14.56 7.94
N LEU A 443 -1.95 13.37 7.34
CA LEU A 443 -3.17 12.54 7.39
C LEU A 443 -3.61 12.25 8.83
N ALA A 444 -2.67 12.03 9.76
CA ALA A 444 -3.00 11.72 11.15
C ALA A 444 -3.68 12.90 11.84
N CYS A 445 -3.26 14.12 11.52
CA CYS A 445 -3.93 15.35 11.95
C CYS A 445 -5.34 15.47 11.36
N TRP A 446 -5.50 15.38 10.03
CA TRP A 446 -6.82 15.51 9.38
C TRP A 446 -7.83 14.42 9.79
N LEU A 447 -7.34 13.25 10.20
CA LEU A 447 -8.16 12.11 10.61
C LEU A 447 -8.22 11.94 12.13
N ALA A 448 -7.81 12.95 12.89
CA ALA A 448 -8.02 12.97 14.32
C ALA A 448 -9.54 13.02 14.61
N PRO A 449 -10.07 12.12 15.46
CA PRO A 449 -11.48 12.12 15.80
C PRO A 449 -11.79 13.35 16.64
N LYS A 450 -12.97 13.94 16.41
CA LYS A 450 -13.49 14.97 17.31
C LYS A 450 -13.87 14.34 18.67
N PRO A 451 -13.91 15.11 19.77
CA PRO A 451 -14.33 14.59 21.07
C PRO A 451 -15.66 13.82 20.99
N GLY A 452 -15.70 12.59 21.51
CA GLY A 452 -16.88 11.72 21.46
C GLY A 452 -17.05 10.94 20.15
N GLU A 453 -16.24 11.20 19.12
CA GLU A 453 -16.22 10.41 17.88
C GLU A 453 -15.21 9.26 17.93
N GLN A 454 -15.51 8.20 17.20
CA GLN A 454 -14.62 7.06 16.97
C GLN A 454 -14.45 6.87 15.46
N GLY A 455 -13.39 6.17 15.06
CA GLY A 455 -13.14 5.83 13.66
C GLY A 455 -12.72 7.01 12.78
N LEU A 456 -13.26 7.05 11.57
CA LEU A 456 -12.96 8.06 10.55
C LEU A 456 -13.95 9.23 10.64
N PRO A 457 -13.48 10.50 10.56
CA PRO A 457 -14.37 11.65 10.59
C PRO A 457 -15.33 11.63 9.40
N ARG A 458 -16.60 11.97 9.67
CA ARG A 458 -17.62 12.13 8.62
C ARG A 458 -17.27 13.36 7.79
N ASN A 459 -17.59 13.33 6.49
CA ASN A 459 -17.35 14.43 5.54
C ASN A 459 -15.88 14.80 5.23
N ASN A 460 -14.89 14.10 5.80
CA ASN A 460 -13.50 14.25 5.38
C ASN A 460 -13.29 13.57 3.99
N PRO A 461 -12.70 14.25 2.98
CA PRO A 461 -12.44 13.70 1.65
C PRO A 461 -11.61 12.40 1.64
N LEU A 462 -10.76 12.17 2.65
CA LEU A 462 -9.93 10.97 2.78
C LEU A 462 -10.73 9.76 3.30
N SER A 463 -11.72 9.97 4.15
CA SER A 463 -12.49 8.90 4.80
C SER A 463 -13.06 7.87 3.80
N PRO A 464 -13.65 8.25 2.65
CA PRO A 464 -14.17 7.32 1.67
C PRO A 464 -13.14 6.32 1.12
N ILE A 465 -11.99 6.78 0.63
CA ILE A 465 -10.98 5.88 0.06
C ILE A 465 -10.31 5.01 1.14
N LEU A 466 -10.11 5.55 2.34
CA LEU A 466 -9.54 4.81 3.46
C LEU A 466 -10.48 3.74 4.00
N SER A 467 -11.79 4.00 3.97
CA SER A 467 -12.81 2.99 4.31
C SER A 467 -12.80 1.82 3.32
N ASN A 468 -12.55 2.07 2.04
CA ASN A 468 -12.40 1.02 1.04
C ASN A 468 -11.15 0.17 1.30
N LEU A 469 -10.02 0.80 1.63
CA LEU A 469 -8.79 0.10 2.01
C LEU A 469 -9.03 -0.80 3.24
N TYR A 470 -9.73 -0.27 4.25
CA TYR A 470 -10.07 -1.03 5.46
C TYR A 470 -10.96 -2.25 5.18
N LEU A 471 -11.92 -2.11 4.26
CA LEU A 471 -12.88 -3.16 3.89
C LEU A 471 -12.32 -4.23 2.96
N GLU A 472 -11.11 -4.08 2.39
CA GLU A 472 -10.48 -5.10 1.55
C GLU A 472 -10.47 -6.47 2.25
N ALA A 473 -10.09 -6.49 3.53
CA ALA A 473 -9.97 -7.72 4.30
C ALA A 473 -11.33 -8.44 4.48
N PHE A 474 -12.43 -7.69 4.46
CA PHE A 474 -13.79 -8.24 4.48
C PHE A 474 -14.15 -8.86 3.11
N GLU A 475 -13.86 -8.15 2.02
CA GLU A 475 -14.16 -8.61 0.66
C GLU A 475 -13.39 -9.90 0.34
N THR A 476 -12.11 -9.95 0.70
CA THR A 476 -11.28 -11.15 0.52
C THR A 476 -11.80 -12.35 1.31
N ARG A 477 -12.36 -12.15 2.52
CA ARG A 477 -12.99 -13.23 3.30
C ARG A 477 -14.25 -13.78 2.62
N LEU A 478 -15.09 -12.90 2.08
CA LEU A 478 -16.32 -13.31 1.39
C LEU A 478 -16.05 -14.00 0.04
N GLN A 479 -15.11 -13.49 -0.75
CA GLN A 479 -14.77 -14.06 -2.06
C GLN A 479 -14.26 -15.49 -1.95
N ARG A 480 -13.54 -15.85 -0.88
CA ARG A 480 -13.10 -17.23 -0.62
C ARG A 480 -14.24 -18.22 -0.41
N ARG A 481 -15.45 -17.76 -0.08
CA ARG A 481 -16.65 -18.59 0.05
C ARG A 481 -17.36 -18.80 -1.31
N GLY A 482 -16.83 -18.28 -2.41
CA GLY A 482 -17.40 -18.41 -3.76
C GLY A 482 -18.63 -17.54 -4.00
N LEU A 483 -18.87 -16.54 -3.14
CA LEU A 483 -19.96 -15.58 -3.25
C LEU A 483 -19.61 -14.47 -4.25
N LYS A 484 -20.60 -13.98 -5.00
CA LYS A 484 -20.44 -12.79 -5.84
C LYS A 484 -20.84 -11.56 -5.05
N LEU A 485 -19.85 -10.74 -4.71
CA LEU A 485 -20.02 -9.47 -3.99
C LEU A 485 -19.98 -8.29 -4.96
N ILE A 486 -20.91 -7.35 -4.81
CA ILE A 486 -20.89 -6.02 -5.41
C ILE A 486 -21.09 -5.02 -4.27
N ARG A 487 -20.11 -4.15 -3.99
CA ARG A 487 -20.14 -3.20 -2.87
C ARG A 487 -19.98 -1.76 -3.35
N TYR A 488 -20.82 -0.89 -2.80
CA TYR A 488 -20.75 0.55 -2.98
C TYR A 488 -20.82 1.23 -1.60
N ALA A 489 -19.65 1.69 -1.12
CA ALA A 489 -19.47 2.20 0.23
C ALA A 489 -19.88 1.14 1.30
N SER A 490 -20.83 1.46 2.17
CA SER A 490 -21.41 0.56 3.17
C SER A 490 -22.45 -0.41 2.61
N THR A 491 -23.06 -0.10 1.46
CA THR A 491 -24.11 -0.92 0.85
C THR A 491 -23.52 -2.01 -0.03
N MET A 492 -24.15 -3.18 -0.05
CA MET A 492 -23.68 -4.32 -0.83
C MET A 492 -24.81 -5.23 -1.32
N VAL A 493 -24.48 -5.97 -2.37
CA VAL A 493 -25.26 -7.08 -2.88
C VAL A 493 -24.38 -8.33 -2.85
N VAL A 494 -24.87 -9.38 -2.18
CA VAL A 494 -24.19 -10.67 -2.07
C VAL A 494 -25.04 -11.74 -2.72
N LEU A 495 -24.53 -12.33 -3.80
CA LEU A 495 -25.25 -13.30 -4.61
C LEU A 495 -24.57 -14.67 -4.63
N CYS A 496 -25.39 -15.69 -4.82
CA CYS A 496 -25.03 -17.09 -4.96
C CYS A 496 -25.86 -17.75 -6.08
N ARG A 497 -25.36 -18.86 -6.61
CA ARG A 497 -26.01 -19.60 -7.70
C ARG A 497 -27.11 -20.55 -7.24
N LYS A 498 -26.99 -21.06 -6.02
CA LYS A 498 -27.94 -22.01 -5.42
C LYS A 498 -28.74 -21.32 -4.32
N PRO A 499 -29.99 -21.73 -4.08
CA PRO A 499 -30.76 -21.26 -2.94
C PRO A 499 -29.97 -21.45 -1.65
N LEU A 500 -29.80 -20.36 -0.90
CA LEU A 500 -29.17 -20.33 0.41
C LEU A 500 -30.09 -19.53 1.34
N PRO A 501 -30.35 -20.01 2.57
CA PRO A 501 -31.13 -19.23 3.53
C PRO A 501 -30.48 -17.86 3.76
N ALA A 502 -31.28 -16.80 3.74
CA ALA A 502 -30.79 -15.43 3.94
C ALA A 502 -30.02 -15.28 5.26
N GLY A 503 -30.52 -15.92 6.33
CA GLY A 503 -29.84 -15.94 7.63
C GLY A 503 -28.42 -16.51 7.55
N ARG A 504 -28.16 -17.52 6.72
CA ARG A 504 -26.82 -18.08 6.54
C ARG A 504 -25.87 -17.11 5.84
N LEU A 505 -26.36 -16.35 4.86
CA LEU A 505 -25.59 -15.30 4.21
C LEU A 505 -25.27 -14.17 5.20
N GLN A 506 -26.24 -13.75 6.01
CA GLN A 506 -26.04 -12.75 7.06
C GLN A 506 -24.98 -13.20 8.07
N THR A 507 -25.04 -14.45 8.55
CA THR A 507 -24.02 -15.01 9.45
C THR A 507 -22.62 -14.93 8.82
N TRP A 508 -22.47 -15.32 7.55
CA TRP A 508 -21.16 -15.25 6.88
C TRP A 508 -20.63 -13.83 6.68
N ILE A 509 -21.51 -12.87 6.44
CA ILE A 509 -21.16 -11.45 6.37
C ILE A 509 -20.74 -10.94 7.76
N ALA A 510 -21.52 -11.22 8.79
CA ALA A 510 -21.22 -10.84 10.16
C ALA A 510 -19.87 -11.44 10.63
N GLU A 511 -19.61 -12.72 10.35
CA GLU A 511 -18.32 -13.36 10.61
C GLU A 511 -17.15 -12.68 9.88
N ALA A 512 -17.38 -12.20 8.65
CA ALA A 512 -16.35 -11.52 7.87
C ALA A 512 -16.10 -10.07 8.34
N LEU A 513 -17.12 -9.40 8.90
CA LEU A 513 -17.05 -8.05 9.46
C LEU A 513 -16.50 -8.03 10.90
N LYS A 514 -16.72 -9.08 11.68
CA LYS A 514 -16.31 -9.16 13.09
C LYS A 514 -14.83 -8.83 13.34
N PRO A 515 -13.85 -9.36 12.56
CA PRO A 515 -12.43 -8.99 12.75
C PRO A 515 -12.14 -7.50 12.48
N LEU A 516 -13.01 -6.81 11.75
CA LEU A 516 -12.93 -5.37 11.48
C LEU A 516 -13.71 -4.54 12.50
N LYS A 517 -14.29 -5.15 13.55
CA LYS A 517 -15.16 -4.49 14.53
C LYS A 517 -16.36 -3.78 13.87
N LEU A 518 -16.81 -4.29 12.73
CA LEU A 518 -17.97 -3.77 12.00
C LEU A 518 -19.18 -4.68 12.19
N THR A 519 -20.38 -4.10 12.08
CA THR A 519 -21.65 -4.79 12.22
C THR A 519 -22.53 -4.64 10.97
N LEU A 520 -23.38 -5.63 10.74
CA LEU A 520 -24.38 -5.62 9.68
C LEU A 520 -25.64 -4.90 10.18
N ALA A 521 -26.22 -4.03 9.36
CA ALA A 521 -27.56 -3.49 9.61
C ALA A 521 -28.63 -4.53 9.22
N GLU A 522 -28.97 -5.43 10.15
CA GLU A 522 -29.92 -6.52 9.91
C GLU A 522 -31.29 -6.02 9.45
N ASN A 523 -31.76 -4.89 10.00
CA ASN A 523 -33.01 -4.23 9.63
C ASN A 523 -33.01 -3.66 8.19
N LYS A 524 -31.84 -3.43 7.59
CA LYS A 524 -31.67 -2.96 6.21
C LYS A 524 -31.33 -4.09 5.24
N THR A 525 -31.42 -5.35 5.67
CA THR A 525 -31.11 -6.51 4.84
C THR A 525 -32.37 -7.04 4.15
N GLN A 526 -32.32 -7.26 2.83
CA GLN A 526 -33.45 -7.81 2.07
C GLN A 526 -33.04 -9.04 1.27
N THR A 527 -33.93 -10.03 1.20
CA THR A 527 -33.66 -11.28 0.45
C THR A 527 -33.90 -11.09 -1.05
N ILE A 528 -32.95 -11.55 -1.85
CA ILE A 528 -33.03 -11.55 -3.31
C ILE A 528 -33.50 -12.93 -3.77
N HIS A 529 -34.61 -12.94 -4.51
CA HIS A 529 -35.18 -14.14 -5.11
C HIS A 529 -35.23 -14.02 -6.64
N PRO A 530 -35.04 -15.13 -7.39
CA PRO A 530 -35.26 -15.15 -8.83
C PRO A 530 -36.68 -14.70 -9.19
N GLY A 531 -36.82 -13.99 -10.30
CA GLY A 531 -38.08 -13.49 -10.83
C GLY A 531 -38.66 -12.26 -10.11
N ARG A 532 -38.06 -11.81 -9.00
CA ARG A 532 -38.49 -10.61 -8.29
C ARG A 532 -37.62 -9.40 -8.65
N GLU A 533 -38.18 -8.22 -8.46
CA GLU A 533 -37.41 -6.98 -8.51
C GLU A 533 -36.50 -6.87 -7.28
N LEU A 534 -35.29 -6.35 -7.48
CA LEU A 534 -34.40 -5.91 -6.42
C LEU A 534 -34.02 -4.44 -6.66
N VAL A 535 -33.94 -3.65 -5.60
CA VAL A 535 -33.51 -2.24 -5.68
C VAL A 535 -32.08 -2.13 -5.18
N PHE A 536 -31.20 -1.55 -5.99
CA PHE A 536 -29.82 -1.27 -5.58
C PHE A 536 -29.39 0.10 -6.10
N LEU A 537 -28.80 0.93 -5.23
CA LEU A 537 -28.36 2.30 -5.55
C LEU A 537 -29.48 3.17 -6.16
N GLY A 538 -30.70 3.00 -5.66
CA GLY A 538 -31.88 3.73 -6.14
C GLY A 538 -32.40 3.30 -7.52
N ARG A 539 -31.90 2.18 -8.09
CA ARG A 539 -32.36 1.66 -9.38
C ARG A 539 -32.99 0.26 -9.21
N PRO A 540 -34.21 0.02 -9.70
CA PRO A 540 -34.81 -1.31 -9.74
C PRO A 540 -34.16 -2.19 -10.82
N ILE A 541 -34.02 -3.48 -10.54
CA ILE A 541 -33.47 -4.49 -11.45
C ILE A 541 -34.32 -5.76 -11.35
N ILE A 542 -34.78 -6.26 -12.50
CA ILE A 542 -35.52 -7.53 -12.57
C ILE A 542 -34.54 -8.71 -12.52
N ASN A 543 -34.73 -9.62 -11.57
CA ASN A 543 -33.91 -10.84 -11.41
C ASN A 543 -34.39 -12.01 -12.30
N GLY A 544 -34.57 -11.77 -13.61
CA GLY A 544 -35.18 -12.72 -14.55
C GLY A 544 -34.21 -13.60 -15.37
N HIS A 545 -34.75 -14.60 -16.08
CA HIS A 545 -34.08 -15.23 -17.23
C HIS A 545 -34.27 -14.34 -18.46
N GLY A 546 -33.18 -13.82 -19.02
CA GLY A 546 -33.22 -12.88 -20.14
C GLY A 546 -32.95 -11.46 -19.65
N GLY A 547 -31.72 -11.00 -19.84
CA GLY A 547 -31.38 -9.61 -19.58
C GLY A 547 -31.97 -8.75 -20.68
N GLU A 548 -33.16 -8.18 -20.46
CA GLU A 548 -33.61 -6.93 -21.09
C GLU A 548 -35.01 -6.56 -20.61
N ARG A 549 -35.12 -5.37 -20.02
CA ARG A 549 -36.08 -4.32 -20.39
C ARG A 549 -35.44 -3.00 -20.01
N CYS A 550 -34.60 -2.49 -20.90
CA CYS A 550 -34.28 -1.07 -20.91
C CYS A 550 -35.49 -0.39 -21.56
N ASN A 551 -36.25 0.37 -20.78
CA ASN A 551 -37.18 1.38 -21.30
C ASN A 551 -37.39 2.42 -20.21
N GLN A 552 -36.52 3.43 -20.20
CA GLN A 552 -36.94 4.83 -20.14
C GLN A 552 -35.71 5.72 -20.42
N PRO A 553 -35.82 6.71 -21.32
CA PRO A 553 -34.75 7.67 -21.56
C PRO A 553 -34.57 8.56 -20.33
N ASP A 554 -33.32 8.76 -19.92
CA ASP A 554 -32.94 9.71 -18.89
C ASP A 554 -33.43 11.12 -19.28
N VAL A 555 -34.46 11.62 -18.59
CA VAL A 555 -34.72 13.05 -18.53
C VAL A 555 -33.76 13.62 -17.49
N VAL A 556 -32.60 14.06 -17.99
CA VAL A 556 -31.73 14.99 -17.27
C VAL A 556 -32.48 16.32 -17.20
N ARG A 557 -32.89 16.75 -16.01
CA ARG A 557 -33.14 18.17 -15.74
C ARG A 557 -31.83 18.76 -15.24
N CYS A 558 -31.40 19.81 -15.94
CA CYS A 558 -30.20 20.60 -15.73
C CYS A 558 -30.05 21.10 -14.29
#